data_AF-A0A7Y3WZJ3-F1
#
_entry.id   AF-A0A7Y3WZJ3-F1
#
_cell.length_a   1.000
_cell.length_b   1.000
_cell.length_c   1.000
_cell.angle_alpha   90.00
_cell.angle_beta   90.00
_cell.angle_gamma   90.00
#
_symmetry.space_group_name_H-M   'P 1'
#
loop_
_entity.id
_entity.type
_entity.pdbx_description
1 polymer ?
#
loop_
_entity_poly.entity_id
_entity_poly.type
_entity_poly.pdbx_seq_one_letter_code
_entity_poly.pdbx_strand_id
1 'polypeptide(L)'
;MSVFIQTGLAHLICNGVNVGEVEYNVSLASDGLEHSMRGRIWANKGVIAKALDASVIGLLLTDQTLIGLQVEELDRDGAALVTARI
;
A
#
# COMPACT_ATOMS: atom_id res chain seq x y z
N MET A 1 -4.18 23.65 0.90
CA MET A 1 -4.02 22.21 1.17
C MET A 1 -4.17 21.47 -0.14
N SER A 2 -3.07 21.02 -0.71
CA SER A 2 -3.06 20.19 -1.92
C SER A 2 -2.84 18.74 -1.51
N VAL A 3 -3.73 17.87 -1.98
CA VAL A 3 -3.57 16.42 -1.90
C VAL A 3 -3.11 15.97 -3.27
N PHE A 4 -1.98 15.27 -3.32
CA PHE A 4 -1.49 14.64 -4.52
C PHE A 4 -1.82 13.16 -4.46
N ILE A 5 -2.44 12.64 -5.51
CA ILE A 5 -2.72 11.22 -5.61
C ILE A 5 -1.56 10.60 -6.37
N GLN A 6 -0.79 9.75 -5.70
CA GLN A 6 0.24 8.96 -6.34
C GLN A 6 -0.33 7.59 -6.69
N THR A 7 -0.25 7.24 -7.97
CA THR A 7 -0.69 5.93 -8.48
C THR A 7 0.42 5.27 -9.28
N GLY A 8 0.40 3.95 -9.33
CA GLY A 8 1.33 3.19 -10.17
C GLY A 8 1.38 1.71 -9.79
N LEU A 9 2.41 1.05 -10.29
CA LEU A 9 2.76 -0.33 -9.93
C LEU A 9 3.86 -0.32 -8.89
N ALA A 10 3.77 -1.24 -7.94
CA ALA A 10 4.75 -1.44 -6.89
C ALA A 10 4.79 -2.90 -6.48
N HIS A 11 5.81 -3.29 -5.71
CA HIS A 11 5.87 -4.61 -5.11
C HIS A 11 5.33 -4.58 -3.69
N LEU A 12 4.43 -5.49 -3.36
CA LEU A 12 3.96 -5.67 -2.00
C LEU A 12 4.96 -6.53 -1.23
N ILE A 13 5.41 -6.01 -0.10
CA ILE A 13 6.33 -6.66 0.82
C ILE A 13 5.55 -7.03 2.09
N CYS A 14 5.47 -8.31 2.39
CA CYS A 14 4.80 -8.84 3.58
C CYS A 14 5.83 -9.50 4.48
N ASN A 15 5.96 -9.04 5.73
CA ASN A 15 6.94 -9.54 6.70
C ASN A 15 8.39 -9.58 6.14
N GLY A 16 8.75 -8.62 5.29
CA GLY A 16 10.06 -8.56 4.63
C GLY A 16 10.21 -9.41 3.36
N VAL A 17 9.16 -10.11 2.92
CA VAL A 17 9.16 -10.95 1.71
C VAL A 17 8.35 -10.28 0.61
N ASN A 18 8.91 -10.15 -0.58
CA ASN A 18 8.16 -9.71 -1.76
C ASN A 18 7.13 -10.77 -2.16
N VAL A 19 5.85 -10.42 -2.06
CA VAL A 19 4.74 -11.34 -2.36
C VAL A 19 4.21 -11.19 -3.79
N GLY A 20 4.54 -10.10 -4.47
CA GLY A 20 4.11 -9.86 -5.85
C GLY A 20 3.99 -8.39 -6.21
N GLU A 21 3.76 -8.14 -7.50
CA GLU A 21 3.40 -6.81 -8.01
C GLU A 21 1.93 -6.50 -7.71
N VAL A 22 1.68 -5.25 -7.33
CA VAL A 22 0.37 -4.70 -7.00
C VAL A 22 0.23 -3.32 -7.64
N GLU A 23 -0.98 -2.97 -8.03
CA GLU A 23 -1.33 -1.59 -8.37
C GLU A 23 -1.68 -0.84 -7.10
N TYR A 24 -1.29 0.43 -6.98
CA TYR A 24 -1.59 1.24 -5.81
C TYR A 24 -2.08 2.63 -6.18
N ASN A 25 -2.84 3.20 -5.26
CA ASN A 25 -3.23 4.60 -5.23
C ASN A 25 -3.13 5.07 -3.79
N VAL A 26 -2.26 6.03 -3.49
CA VAL A 26 -2.11 6.64 -2.17
C VAL A 26 -2.25 8.15 -2.28
N SER A 27 -3.01 8.74 -1.37
CA SER A 27 -3.19 10.19 -1.30
C SER A 27 -2.12 10.80 -0.41
N LEU A 28 -1.11 11.44 -1.02
CA LEU A 28 -0.05 12.12 -0.32
C LEU A 28 -0.42 13.59 -0.03
N ALA A 29 -0.42 13.97 1.24
CA ALA A 29 -0.48 15.37 1.63
C ALA A 29 0.85 16.07 1.32
N SER A 30 0.80 17.20 0.64
CA SER A 30 1.99 17.96 0.21
C SER A 30 2.80 18.53 1.37
N ASP A 31 2.14 18.71 2.52
CA ASP A 31 2.64 19.50 3.63
C ASP A 31 3.49 18.69 4.63
N GLY A 32 3.78 17.40 4.35
CA GLY A 32 4.69 16.56 5.15
C GLY A 32 4.23 16.29 6.60
N LEU A 33 3.07 16.81 7.00
CA LEU A 33 2.42 16.46 8.26
C LEU A 33 2.03 14.98 8.19
N GLU A 34 2.40 14.22 9.22
CA GLU A 34 2.14 12.79 9.47
C GLU A 34 0.63 12.47 9.57
N HIS A 35 -0.16 12.89 8.59
CA HIS A 35 -1.54 12.49 8.44
C HIS A 35 -1.54 11.18 7.69
N SER A 36 -1.69 10.06 8.41
CA SER A 36 -2.16 8.76 7.92
C SER A 36 -2.79 8.84 6.52
N MET A 37 -2.00 8.55 5.49
CA MET A 37 -2.37 8.80 4.10
C MET A 37 -3.17 7.62 3.58
N ARG A 38 -4.46 7.82 3.33
CA ARG A 38 -5.32 6.74 2.84
C ARG A 38 -5.03 6.40 1.38
N GLY A 39 -5.15 5.12 1.08
CA GLY A 39 -4.94 4.58 -0.23
C GLY A 39 -5.66 3.25 -0.44
N ARG A 40 -5.56 2.75 -1.66
CA ARG A 40 -6.05 1.44 -2.05
C ARG A 40 -4.97 0.73 -2.86
N ILE A 41 -4.81 -0.55 -2.59
CA ILE A 41 -3.97 -1.44 -3.40
C ILE A 41 -4.87 -2.49 -4.06
N TRP A 42 -4.49 -2.91 -5.26
CA TRP A 42 -5.17 -3.96 -6.01
C TRP A 42 -4.14 -4.99 -6.46
N ALA A 43 -4.47 -6.25 -6.24
CA ALA A 43 -3.62 -7.35 -6.68
C ALA A 43 -4.44 -8.62 -6.87
N ASN A 44 -3.76 -9.68 -7.30
CA ASN A 44 -4.36 -11.00 -7.29
C ASN A 44 -4.82 -11.36 -5.87
N LYS A 45 -5.98 -12.02 -5.75
CA LYS A 45 -6.54 -12.48 -4.48
C LYS A 45 -5.53 -13.23 -3.60
N GLY A 46 -4.64 -14.03 -4.19
CA GLY A 46 -3.59 -14.73 -3.44
C GLY A 46 -2.55 -13.79 -2.81
N VAL A 47 -2.22 -12.68 -3.47
CA VAL A 47 -1.28 -11.66 -2.97
C VAL A 47 -1.92 -10.87 -1.83
N ILE A 48 -3.16 -10.43 -2.02
CA ILE A 48 -3.92 -9.70 -0.99
C ILE A 48 -4.16 -10.58 0.25
N ALA A 49 -4.45 -11.88 0.08
CA ALA A 49 -4.59 -12.79 1.21
C ALA A 49 -3.30 -12.95 2.02
N LYS A 50 -2.12 -12.89 1.39
CA LYS A 50 -0.83 -12.88 2.11
C LYS A 50 -0.59 -11.59 2.87
N ALA A 51 -1.14 -10.47 2.40
CA ALA A 51 -1.10 -9.20 3.11
C ALA A 51 -1.87 -9.28 4.44
N LEU A 52 -3.01 -9.99 4.45
CA LEU A 52 -3.83 -10.17 5.66
C LEU A 52 -3.09 -10.91 6.78
N ASP A 53 -2.34 -11.96 6.43
CA ASP A 53 -1.60 -12.77 7.40
C ASP A 53 -0.30 -12.09 7.86
N ALA A 54 0.09 -11.00 7.19
CA ALA A 54 1.30 -10.28 7.50
C ALA A 54 1.11 -9.33 8.68
N SER A 55 2.05 -9.37 9.62
CA SER A 55 2.12 -8.40 10.71
C SER A 55 2.67 -7.06 10.25
N VAL A 56 3.54 -7.08 9.22
CA VAL A 56 4.15 -5.89 8.64
C VAL A 56 3.95 -5.91 7.14
N ILE A 57 3.40 -4.84 6.60
CA ILE A 57 3.13 -4.69 5.17
C ILE A 57 3.85 -3.43 4.70
N GLY A 58 4.54 -3.53 3.58
CA GLY A 58 5.23 -2.43 2.93
C GLY A 58 4.98 -2.43 1.44
N LEU A 59 4.99 -1.25 0.85
CA LEU A 59 4.93 -1.04 -0.58
C LEU A 59 6.31 -0.62 -1.06
N LEU A 60 6.97 -1.46 -1.86
CA LEU A 60 8.25 -1.15 -2.48
C LEU A 60 7.99 -0.55 -3.86
N LEU A 61 8.20 0.76 -3.97
CA LEU A 61 8.09 1.49 -5.22
C LEU A 61 9.24 1.14 -6.18
N THR A 62 9.04 1.46 -7.46
CA THR A 62 10.04 1.27 -8.51
C THR A 62 11.32 2.08 -8.31
N ASP A 63 11.29 3.18 -7.56
CA ASP A 63 12.49 3.94 -7.17
C ASP A 63 13.21 3.35 -5.95
N GLN A 64 12.78 2.18 -5.46
CA GLN A 64 13.25 1.52 -4.23
C GLN A 64 12.83 2.20 -2.93
N THR A 65 11.93 3.18 -2.98
CA THR A 65 11.30 3.72 -1.78
C THR A 65 10.34 2.69 -1.17
N LEU A 66 10.51 2.42 0.14
CA LEU A 66 9.62 1.54 0.89
C LEU A 66 8.65 2.38 1.73
N ILE A 67 7.35 2.23 1.46
CA ILE A 67 6.28 2.89 2.21
C ILE A 67 5.65 1.87 3.15
N GLY A 68 5.63 2.14 4.45
CA GLY A 68 4.93 1.30 5.42
C GLY A 68 3.43 1.40 5.20
N LEU A 69 2.72 0.27 5.14
CA LEU A 69 1.28 0.22 4.97
C LEU A 69 0.61 -0.46 6.16
N GLN A 70 -0.52 0.10 6.57
CA GLN A 70 -1.46 -0.54 7.49
C GLN A 70 -2.73 -0.86 6.72
N VAL A 71 -3.10 -2.14 6.61
CA VAL A 71 -4.37 -2.55 6.00
C VAL A 71 -5.51 -2.20 6.95
N GLU A 72 -6.48 -1.43 6.45
CA GLU A 72 -7.70 -1.09 7.18
C GLU A 72 -8.84 -2.06 6.84
N GLU A 73 -9.05 -2.33 5.55
CA GLU A 73 -10.16 -3.17 5.08
C GLU A 73 -9.76 -3.92 3.82
N LEU A 74 -10.36 -5.09 3.61
CA LEU A 74 -10.09 -5.94 2.46
C LEU A 74 -11.37 -6.16 1.66
N ASP A 75 -11.28 -5.88 0.38
CA ASP A 75 -12.34 -6.15 -0.57
C ASP A 75 -12.19 -7.57 -1.13
N ARG A 76 -13.32 -8.26 -1.31
CA ARG A 76 -13.33 -9.66 -1.76
C ARG A 76 -12.86 -9.82 -3.21
N ASP A 77 -12.80 -8.73 -3.97
CA ASP A 77 -12.40 -8.68 -5.36
C ASP A 77 -10.89 -8.48 -5.56
N GLY A 78 -10.09 -8.54 -4.47
CA GLY A 78 -8.63 -8.39 -4.55
C GLY A 78 -8.16 -6.95 -4.47
N ALA A 79 -8.94 -6.10 -3.79
CA ALA A 79 -8.48 -4.78 -3.35
C ALA A 79 -8.29 -4.76 -1.83
N ALA A 80 -7.42 -3.89 -1.34
CA ALA A 80 -7.31 -3.60 0.09
C ALA A 80 -7.20 -2.09 0.29
N LEU A 81 -8.00 -1.58 1.22
CA LEU A 81 -7.88 -0.22 1.74
C LEU A 81 -6.70 -0.21 2.72
N VAL A 82 -5.78 0.71 2.48
CA VAL A 82 -4.56 0.85 3.26
C VAL A 82 -4.38 2.28 3.71
N THR A 83 -3.69 2.43 4.83
CA THR A 83 -3.15 3.70 5.29
C THR A 83 -1.64 3.63 5.20
N ALA A 84 -1.05 4.50 4.40
CA ALA A 84 0.39 4.70 4.34
C ALA A 84 0.88 5.47 5.57
N ARG A 85 1.96 4.95 6.16
CA ARG A 85 2.78 5.60 7.17
C ARG A 85 4.14 5.85 6.53
N ILE A 86 4.42 7.12 6.28
CA ILE A 86 5.74 7.61 5.85
C ILE A 86 6.50 8.15 7.05
#